data_AF-A0A920F1U5-F1
#
_entry.id   AF-A0A920F1U5-F1
#
_cell.length_a   1.000
_cell.length_b   1.000
_cell.length_c   1.000
_cell.angle_alpha   90.00
_cell.angle_beta   90.00
_cell.angle_gamma   90.00
#
_symmetry.space_group_name_H-M   'P 1'
#
loop_
_entity.id
_entity.type
_entity.pdbx_description
1 polymer ?
#
loop_
_entity_poly.entity_id
_entity_poly.type
_entity_poly.pdbx_seq_one_letter_code
_entity_poly.pdbx_strand_id
1 'polypeptide(L)' 'MRLDQNTFEDNSITDPKERARIFGQYDHVRIYGKDYQNRLEKVGFHVRMLAYAEQLTLKEQLRYAVPVNEIIPVCKKAS' A
#
# COMPACT_ATOMS: atom_id res chain seq x y z
N MET A 1 -5.14 -0.68 -1.32
CA MET A 1 -4.44 -0.43 -2.60
C MET A 1 -5.36 -0.86 -3.73
N ARG A 2 -5.44 -0.11 -4.83
CA ARG A 2 -6.10 -0.56 -6.06
C ARG A 2 -5.08 -1.31 -6.90
N LEU A 3 -5.37 -2.57 -7.24
CA LEU A 3 -4.43 -3.41 -8.00
C LEU A 3 -4.58 -3.22 -9.51
N ASP A 4 -5.70 -2.65 -9.96
CA ASP A 4 -6.05 -2.42 -11.35
C ASP A 4 -5.72 -1.00 -11.84
N GLN A 5 -5.74 -0.01 -10.94
CA GLN A 5 -5.49 1.41 -11.23
C GLN A 5 -4.15 1.91 -10.68
N ASN A 6 -3.65 3.01 -11.25
CA ASN A 6 -2.57 3.78 -10.65
C ASN A 6 -3.08 4.58 -9.43
N THR A 7 -2.15 5.12 -8.65
CA THR A 7 -2.42 5.94 -7.47
C THR A 7 -3.30 7.12 -7.83
N PHE A 8 -4.40 7.24 -7.11
CA PHE A 8 -5.29 8.39 -7.18
C PHE A 8 -5.00 9.29 -5.99
N GLU A 9 -4.64 10.55 -6.23
CA GLU A 9 -4.34 11.57 -5.22
C GLU A 9 -4.88 12.91 -5.71
N ASP A 10 -5.52 13.67 -4.82
CA ASP A 10 -6.02 15.01 -5.12
C ASP A 10 -5.96 15.89 -3.86
N ASN A 11 -5.03 16.85 -3.87
CA ASN A 11 -4.79 17.76 -2.75
C ASN A 11 -5.80 18.92 -2.68
N SER A 12 -6.67 19.09 -3.69
CA SER A 12 -7.73 20.09 -3.68
C SER A 12 -8.92 19.68 -2.79
N ILE A 13 -9.06 18.38 -2.50
CA ILE A 13 -10.09 17.84 -1.62
C ILE A 13 -9.66 18.05 -0.17
N THR A 14 -10.13 19.14 0.43
CA THR A 14 -9.82 19.50 1.82
C THR A 14 -10.93 19.14 2.81
N ASP A 15 -12.16 18.97 2.34
CA ASP A 15 -13.30 18.64 3.21
C ASP A 15 -13.19 17.20 3.74
N PRO A 16 -13.23 16.97 5.08
CA PRO A 16 -13.09 15.65 5.67
C PRO A 16 -14.19 14.65 5.25
N LYS A 17 -15.42 15.11 4.95
CA LYS A 17 -16.50 14.22 4.50
C LYS A 17 -16.24 13.77 3.07
N GLU A 18 -15.82 14.68 2.20
CA GLU A 18 -15.42 14.33 0.84
C GLU A 18 -14.19 13.42 0.81
N ARG A 19 -13.21 13.60 1.72
CA ARG A 19 -12.09 12.66 1.87
C ARG A 19 -12.55 11.27 2.28
N ALA A 20 -13.43 11.18 3.28
CA ALA A 20 -14.00 9.90 3.68
C ALA A 20 -14.77 9.23 2.53
N ARG A 21 -15.54 10.00 1.75
CA ARG A 21 -16.30 9.50 0.60
C ARG A 21 -15.40 8.98 -0.53
N ILE A 22 -14.31 9.69 -0.83
CA ILE A 22 -13.45 9.44 -1.99
C ILE A 22 -12.29 8.48 -1.64
N PHE A 23 -11.62 8.72 -0.52
CA PHE A 23 -10.42 7.97 -0.09
C PHE A 23 -10.71 6.94 1.00
N GLY A 24 -11.95 6.84 1.48
CA GLY A 24 -12.40 5.86 2.48
C GLY A 24 -12.18 6.29 3.93
N GLN A 25 -11.42 7.36 4.18
CA GLN A 25 -11.15 7.89 5.52
C GLN A 25 -10.97 9.41 5.47
N TYR A 26 -11.32 10.11 6.56
CA TYR A 26 -11.35 11.57 6.60
C TYR A 26 -9.97 12.24 6.51
N ASP A 27 -8.92 11.53 6.88
CA ASP A 27 -7.51 11.96 6.88
C ASP A 27 -6.72 11.40 5.69
N HIS A 28 -7.32 10.50 4.89
CA HIS A 28 -6.68 10.02 3.67
C HIS A 28 -6.74 11.08 2.57
N VAL A 29 -5.64 11.18 1.81
CA VAL A 29 -5.50 12.12 0.66
C VAL A 29 -5.21 11.38 -0.65
N ARG A 30 -5.06 10.06 -0.60
CA ARG A 30 -4.71 9.21 -1.73
C ARG A 30 -5.17 7.79 -1.54
N ILE A 31 -5.39 7.10 -2.65
CA ILE A 31 -5.51 5.65 -2.73
C ILE A 31 -4.35 5.16 -3.58
N TYR A 32 -3.41 4.44 -2.96
CA TYR A 32 -2.29 3.84 -3.68
C TYR A 32 -2.76 2.80 -4.70
N GLY A 33 -2.08 2.80 -5.85
CA GLY A 33 -2.36 1.92 -6.97
C GLY A 33 -1.24 0.91 -7.28
N LYS A 34 -1.31 0.29 -8.45
CA LYS A 34 -0.28 -0.62 -8.98
C LYS A 34 1.09 0.03 -9.20
N ASP A 35 1.14 1.36 -9.28
CA ASP A 35 2.36 2.16 -9.41
C ASP A 35 3.09 2.38 -8.08
N TYR A 36 2.60 1.81 -6.98
CA TYR A 36 3.14 2.07 -5.64
C TYR A 36 4.63 1.74 -5.52
N GLN A 37 5.08 0.61 -6.08
CA GLN A 37 6.51 0.25 -6.14
C GLN A 37 7.32 1.34 -6.84
N ASN A 38 6.89 1.76 -8.04
CA ASN A 38 7.57 2.79 -8.81
C ASN A 38 7.66 4.13 -8.06
N ARG A 39 6.64 4.47 -7.26
CA ARG A 39 6.67 5.71 -6.44
C ARG A 39 7.73 5.63 -5.36
N LEU A 40 7.86 4.48 -4.68
CA LEU A 40 8.88 4.26 -3.67
C LEU A 40 10.29 4.23 -4.27
N GLU A 41 10.45 3.64 -5.45
CA GLU A 41 11.72 3.66 -6.18
C GLU A 41 12.14 5.07 -6.62
N LYS A 42 11.18 5.88 -7.11
CA LYS A 42 11.43 7.27 -7.52
C LYS A 42 11.95 8.18 -6.40
N VAL A 43 11.63 7.87 -5.14
CA VAL A 43 12.13 8.64 -3.99
C VAL A 43 13.46 8.11 -3.46
N GLY A 44 14.07 7.12 -4.12
CA GLY A 44 15.43 6.63 -3.81
C GLY A 44 15.48 5.36 -2.96
N PHE A 45 14.40 4.57 -2.91
CA PHE A 45 14.44 3.25 -2.29
C PHE A 45 14.71 2.15 -3.32
N HIS A 46 15.44 1.12 -2.91
CA HIS A 46 15.37 -0.18 -3.56
C HIS A 46 14.21 -0.96 -2.93
N VAL A 47 13.21 -1.31 -3.74
CA VAL A 47 11.93 -1.86 -3.26
C VAL A 47 11.79 -3.31 -3.69
N ARG A 48 11.41 -4.17 -2.75
CA ARG A 48 11.03 -5.56 -3.02
C ARG A 48 9.62 -5.82 -2.54
N MET A 49 8.72 -6.15 -3.46
CA MET A 49 7.37 -6.59 -3.13
C MET A 49 7.42 -8.08 -2.74
N LEU A 50 7.20 -8.40 -1.48
CA LEU A 50 7.29 -9.77 -0.97
C LEU A 50 5.90 -10.32 -0.67
N ALA A 51 5.57 -11.48 -1.23
CA ALA A 51 4.45 -12.31 -0.79
C ALA A 51 4.82 -13.00 0.53
N TYR A 52 5.02 -12.21 1.60
CA TYR A 52 5.58 -12.69 2.87
C TYR A 52 4.70 -13.77 3.51
N ALA A 53 3.39 -13.71 3.27
CA ALA A 53 2.44 -14.72 3.70
C ALA A 53 2.80 -16.14 3.21
N GLU A 54 3.43 -16.28 2.03
CA GLU A 54 3.87 -17.58 1.49
C GLU A 54 5.00 -18.22 2.32
N GLN A 55 5.69 -17.43 3.15
CA GLN A 55 6.76 -17.90 4.04
C GLN A 55 6.24 -18.35 5.41
N LEU A 56 4.95 -18.14 5.69
CA LEU A 56 4.32 -18.45 6.96
C LEU A 56 3.46 -19.71 6.84
N THR A 57 3.47 -20.53 7.88
CA THR A 57 2.49 -21.61 8.02
C THR A 57 1.09 -21.05 8.25
N LEU A 58 0.04 -21.83 7.96
CA LEU A 58 -1.34 -21.41 8.22
C LEU A 58 -1.57 -21.03 9.70
N LYS A 59 -0.90 -21.73 10.63
CA LYS A 59 -0.96 -21.43 12.07
C LYS A 59 -0.37 -20.06 12.39
N GLU A 60 0.73 -19.69 11.75
CA GLU A 60 1.37 -18.38 11.92
C GLU A 60 0.55 -17.26 11.27
N GLN A 61 0.00 -17.50 10.08
CA GLN A 61 -0.90 -16.54 9.43
C GLN A 61 -2.12 -16.22 10.30
N LEU A 62 -2.74 -17.24 10.92
CA LEU A 62 -3.84 -17.04 11.87
C LEU A 62 -3.39 -16.34 13.16
N ARG A 63 -2.21 -16.70 13.69
CA ARG A 63 -1.67 -16.09 14.93
C ARG A 63 -1.37 -14.61 14.75
N TYR A 64 -0.83 -14.22 13.59
CA TYR A 64 -0.41 -12.84 13.29
C TYR A 64 -1.42 -12.07 12.45
N ALA A 65 -2.56 -12.69 12.12
CA ALA A 65 -3.61 -12.13 11.25
C ALA A 65 -3.09 -11.62 9.90
N VAL A 66 -2.12 -12.34 9.31
CA VAL A 66 -1.55 -12.03 7.99
C VAL A 66 -2.42 -12.67 6.90
N PRO A 67 -3.05 -11.90 6.00
CA PRO A 67 -3.79 -12.45 4.87
C PRO A 67 -2.90 -13.27 3.94
N VAL A 68 -3.44 -14.37 3.39
CA VAL A 68 -2.74 -15.29 2.48
C VAL A 68 -2.12 -14.58 1.28
N ASN A 69 -2.78 -13.53 0.78
CA ASN A 69 -2.35 -12.78 -0.40
C ASN A 69 -1.69 -11.43 -0.02
N GLU A 70 -1.21 -11.29 1.21
CA GLU A 70 -0.59 -10.04 1.65
C GLU A 70 0.77 -9.84 0.97
N ILE A 71 0.91 -8.71 0.28
CA ILE A 71 2.15 -8.27 -0.35
C ILE A 71 2.72 -7.14 0.50
N ILE A 72 3.92 -7.36 1.03
CA ILE A 72 4.63 -6.40 1.88
C ILE A 72 5.77 -5.76 1.07
N PRO A 73 5.77 -4.43 0.87
CA PRO A 73 6.89 -3.71 0.26
C PRO A 73 8.03 -3.55 1.27
N VAL A 74 9.15 -4.21 1.02
CA VAL A 74 10.39 -4.01 1.79
C VAL A 74 11.25 -2.98 1.07
N CYS A 75 11.41 -1.81 1.69
CA CYS A 75 12.22 -0.72 1.17
C CYS A 75 13.59 -0.71 1.86
N LYS A 76 14.65 -0.64 1.06
CA LYS A 76 16.02 -0.40 1.55
C LYS A 76 16.53 0.90 0.95
N LYS A 77 17.32 1.66 1.71
CA LYS A 77 18.02 2.83 1.18
C LYS A 77 18.83 2.41 -0.05
N ALA A 78 18.65 3.09 -1.18
CA ALA A 78 19.51 2.87 -2.33
C ALA A 78 20.94 3.29 -1.98
N SER A 79 21.90 2.41 -2.29
CA SER A 79 23.33 2.65 -2.05
C SER A 79 23.87 3.82 -2.86
#